data_AF-A0A1M6V516-F1
#
_entry.id   AF-A0A1M6V516-F1
#
_cell.length_a   1.000
_cell.length_b   1.000
_cell.length_c   1.000
_cell.angle_alpha   90.00
_cell.angle_beta   90.00
_cell.angle_gamma   90.00
#
_symmetry.space_group_name_H-M   'P 1'
#
loop_
_entity.id
_entity.type
_entity.pdbx_description
1 polymer ?
#
loop_
_entity_poly.entity_id
_entity_poly.type
_entity_poly.pdbx_seq_one_letter_code
_entity_poly.pdbx_strand_id
1 'polypeptide(L)'
;MSNDNLTVLPEEMARAAQELREPGRLLREAFSQLRTARMSLGSIWGSGDDISDALTKNLTPMIDSLDEYGNALPTAFDQTADRTLQMSRNYGNSEEYAIDVSGGLDHRPGPGGGGGGGGGRY
;
A
#
# COMPACT_ATOMS: atom_id res chain seq x y z
N MET A 1 9.65 30.11 -6.17
CA MET A 1 9.25 28.72 -6.42
C MET A 1 9.31 28.04 -5.07
N SER A 2 8.15 27.81 -4.45
CA SER A 2 8.10 27.13 -3.15
C SER A 2 8.58 25.70 -3.36
N ASN A 3 9.63 25.32 -2.65
CA ASN A 3 10.02 23.92 -2.53
C ASN A 3 8.94 23.25 -1.70
N ASP A 4 7.92 22.69 -2.36
CA ASP A 4 7.01 21.73 -1.74
C ASP A 4 7.84 20.52 -1.35
N ASN A 5 8.41 20.59 -0.14
CA ASN A 5 9.07 19.48 0.48
C ASN A 5 7.99 18.46 0.78
N LEU A 6 7.91 17.42 -0.06
CA LEU A 6 6.98 16.31 0.04
C LEU A 6 7.44 15.40 1.20
N THR A 7 7.48 15.95 2.41
CA THR A 7 7.65 15.18 3.65
C THR A 7 6.34 14.47 3.92
N VAL A 8 6.22 13.25 3.38
CA VAL A 8 5.12 12.35 3.72
C VAL A 8 5.41 11.77 5.10
N LEU A 9 4.56 12.07 6.07
CA LEU A 9 4.73 11.56 7.43
C LEU A 9 4.40 10.06 7.46
N PRO A 10 5.17 9.23 8.19
CA PRO A 10 4.90 7.79 8.32
C PRO A 10 3.46 7.49 8.79
N GLU A 11 2.91 8.36 9.63
CA GLU A 11 1.54 8.28 10.15
C GLU A 11 0.49 8.49 9.05
N GLU A 12 0.73 9.43 8.12
CA GLU A 12 -0.14 9.66 6.97
C GLU A 12 -0.10 8.46 6.01
N MET A 13 1.07 7.87 5.80
CA MET A 13 1.18 6.62 5.03
C MET A 13 0.40 5.48 5.68
N ALA A 14 0.50 5.32 7.00
CA ALA A 14 -0.22 4.28 7.72
C ALA A 14 -1.75 4.47 7.64
N ARG A 15 -2.22 5.72 7.75
CA ARG A 15 -3.64 6.05 7.56
C ARG A 15 -4.09 5.77 6.12
N ALA A 16 -3.35 6.24 5.12
CA ALA A 16 -3.65 6.00 3.71
C ALA A 16 -3.70 4.50 3.39
N ALA A 17 -2.81 3.71 3.98
CA ALA A 17 -2.82 2.26 3.82
C ALA A 17 -4.06 1.59 4.44
N GLN A 18 -4.54 2.08 5.59
CA GLN A 18 -5.79 1.60 6.17
C GLN A 18 -7.00 1.99 5.31
N GLU A 19 -7.00 3.21 4.78
CA GLU A 19 -8.05 3.69 3.88
C GLU A 19 -8.15 2.87 2.59
N LEU A 20 -7.03 2.35 2.08
CA LEU A 20 -7.01 1.48 0.90
C LEU A 20 -7.64 0.09 1.12
N ARG A 21 -7.76 -0.37 2.37
CA ARG A 21 -8.38 -1.68 2.66
C ARG A 21 -9.89 -1.67 2.44
N GLU A 22 -10.54 -0.54 2.67
CA GLU A 22 -12.00 -0.43 2.58
C GLU A 22 -12.51 -0.58 1.12
N PRO A 23 -11.93 0.10 0.11
CA PRO A 23 -12.25 -0.15 -1.29
C PRO A 23 -12.02 -1.61 -1.70
N GLY A 24 -10.93 -2.24 -1.25
CA GLY A 24 -10.65 -3.65 -1.53
C GLY A 24 -11.74 -4.58 -0.97
N ARG A 25 -12.20 -4.31 0.27
CA ARG A 25 -13.29 -5.05 0.91
C ARG A 25 -14.61 -4.88 0.17
N LEU A 26 -14.98 -3.64 -0.17
CA LEU A 26 -16.21 -3.33 -0.90
C LEU A 26 -16.23 -3.99 -2.28
N LEU A 27 -15.12 -3.96 -3.01
CA LEU A 27 -15.01 -4.62 -4.31
C LEU A 27 -15.17 -6.13 -4.16
N ARG A 28 -14.48 -6.76 -3.19
CA ARG A 28 -14.60 -8.20 -2.94
C ARG A 28 -16.04 -8.60 -2.64
N GLU A 29 -16.73 -7.81 -1.82
CA GLU A 29 -18.14 -8.04 -1.51
C GLU A 29 -19.03 -7.89 -2.74
N ALA A 30 -18.88 -6.81 -3.51
CA ALA A 30 -19.66 -6.57 -4.73
C ALA A 30 -19.49 -7.68 -5.77
N PHE A 31 -18.25 -8.11 -6.03
CA PHE A 31 -17.98 -9.20 -6.97
C PHE A 31 -18.47 -10.56 -6.47
N SER A 32 -18.39 -10.81 -5.16
CA SER A 32 -18.96 -12.02 -4.54
C SER A 32 -20.49 -12.07 -4.69
N GLN A 33 -21.17 -10.94 -4.44
CA GLN A 33 -22.62 -10.81 -4.62
C GLN A 33 -23.01 -10.99 -6.09
N LEU A 34 -22.29 -10.35 -7.02
CA LEU A 34 -22.53 -10.48 -8.45
C LEU A 34 -22.38 -11.94 -8.92
N ARG A 35 -21.31 -12.61 -8.49
CA ARG A 35 -21.07 -14.02 -8.81
C ARG A 35 -22.18 -14.91 -8.25
N THR A 36 -22.61 -14.67 -7.02
CA THR A 36 -23.70 -15.42 -6.38
C THR A 36 -25.03 -15.22 -7.13
N ALA A 37 -25.36 -13.97 -7.46
CA ALA A 37 -26.56 -13.65 -8.25
C ALA A 37 -26.52 -14.36 -9.62
N ARG A 38 -25.36 -14.36 -10.29
CA ARG A 38 -25.17 -15.06 -11.56
C ARG A 38 -25.37 -16.57 -11.44
N MET A 39 -24.79 -17.20 -10.42
CA MET A 39 -25.01 -18.64 -10.19
C MET A 39 -26.47 -18.97 -9.90
N SER A 40 -27.18 -18.09 -9.18
CA SER A 40 -28.60 -18.29 -8.87
C SER A 40 -29.52 -18.21 -10.08
N LEU A 41 -29.10 -17.50 -11.14
CA LEU A 41 -29.85 -17.40 -12.40
C LEU A 41 -29.71 -18.66 -13.28
N GLY A 42 -28.79 -19.57 -12.98
CA GLY A 42 -28.58 -20.79 -13.77
C GLY A 42 -28.02 -20.50 -15.16
N SER A 43 -28.41 -21.30 -16.16
CA SER A 43 -28.08 -21.01 -17.56
C SER A 43 -28.90 -19.81 -18.02
N ILE A 44 -28.29 -18.62 -17.93
CA ILE A 44 -28.86 -17.33 -18.37
C ILE A 44 -29.16 -17.30 -19.88
N TRP A 45 -28.46 -18.15 -20.63
CA TRP A 45 -28.64 -18.32 -22.06
C TRP A 45 -29.42 -19.62 -22.25
N GLY A 46 -30.44 -19.60 -23.10
CA GLY A 46 -31.15 -20.82 -23.50
C GLY A 46 -30.18 -21.82 -24.15
N SER A 47 -30.70 -22.97 -24.57
CA SER A 47 -29.88 -23.95 -25.30
C SER A 47 -30.54 -24.31 -26.62
N GLY A 48 -29.74 -24.39 -27.68
CA GLY A 48 -30.17 -24.94 -28.96
C GLY A 48 -30.70 -23.95 -29.99
N ASP A 49 -30.47 -22.64 -29.81
CA ASP A 49 -30.66 -21.65 -30.87
C ASP A 49 -29.37 -20.85 -31.14
N ASP A 50 -29.24 -20.35 -32.38
CA ASP A 50 -28.06 -19.62 -32.84
C ASP A 50 -27.76 -18.36 -31.99
N ILE A 51 -28.81 -17.79 -31.38
CA ILE A 51 -28.70 -16.61 -30.53
C ILE A 51 -28.02 -16.99 -29.21
N SER A 52 -28.42 -18.08 -28.56
CA SER A 52 -27.83 -18.55 -27.31
C SER A 52 -26.38 -19.01 -27.51
N ASP A 53 -26.07 -19.62 -28.65
CA ASP A 53 -24.70 -20.00 -29.01
C ASP A 53 -23.81 -18.77 -29.23
N ALA A 54 -24.34 -17.74 -29.92
CA ALA A 54 -23.64 -16.48 -30.10
C ALA A 54 -23.44 -15.72 -28.77
N LEU A 55 -24.44 -15.73 -27.88
CA LEU A 55 -24.34 -15.11 -26.55
C LEU A 55 -23.33 -15.86 -25.69
N THR A 56 -23.37 -17.19 -25.69
CA THR A 56 -22.39 -18.03 -24.97
C THR A 56 -20.97 -17.77 -25.45
N LYS A 57 -20.76 -17.66 -26.77
CA LYS A 57 -19.44 -17.42 -27.35
C LYS A 57 -18.86 -16.05 -27.02
N ASN A 58 -19.70 -15.01 -26.98
CA ASN A 58 -19.23 -13.63 -26.81
C ASN A 58 -19.26 -13.14 -25.36
N LEU A 59 -20.28 -13.52 -24.58
CA LEU A 59 -20.49 -13.01 -23.24
C LEU A 59 -19.83 -13.86 -22.16
N THR A 60 -19.68 -15.17 -22.35
CA THR A 60 -18.96 -16.02 -21.38
C THR A 60 -17.53 -15.53 -21.14
N PRO A 61 -16.72 -15.22 -22.18
CA PRO A 61 -15.37 -14.69 -21.95
C PRO A 61 -15.36 -13.34 -21.22
N MET A 62 -16.37 -12.49 -21.44
CA MET A 62 -16.49 -11.22 -20.72
C MET A 62 -16.82 -11.44 -19.24
N ILE A 63 -17.68 -12.41 -18.96
CA ILE A 63 -18.05 -12.82 -17.60
C ILE A 63 -16.84 -13.41 -16.88
N ASP A 64 -16.05 -14.25 -17.54
CA ASP A 64 -14.82 -14.82 -16.98
C ASP A 64 -13.79 -13.71 -16.69
N SER A 65 -13.63 -12.77 -17.62
CA SER A 65 -12.77 -11.59 -17.41
C SER A 65 -13.23 -10.76 -16.21
N LEU A 66 -14.54 -10.61 -16.03
CA LEU A 66 -15.11 -9.88 -14.89
C LEU A 66 -14.81 -10.58 -13.56
N ASP A 67 -14.86 -11.91 -13.53
CA ASP A 67 -14.46 -12.70 -12.36
C ASP A 67 -12.96 -12.58 -12.08
N GLU A 68 -12.12 -12.55 -13.11
CA GLU A 68 -10.67 -12.31 -12.96
C GLU A 68 -10.40 -10.93 -12.36
N TYR A 69 -11.04 -9.87 -12.87
CA TYR A 69 -10.92 -8.53 -12.31
C TYR A 69 -11.43 -8.46 -10.86
N GLY A 70 -12.52 -9.17 -10.57
CA GLY A 70 -13.09 -9.25 -9.23
C GLY A 70 -12.16 -9.88 -8.20
N ASN A 71 -11.19 -10.68 -8.63
CA ASN A 71 -10.14 -11.22 -7.76
C ASN A 71 -8.88 -10.33 -7.76
N ALA A 72 -8.48 -9.83 -8.93
CA ALA A 72 -7.24 -9.08 -9.09
C ALA A 72 -7.27 -7.71 -8.41
N LEU A 73 -8.37 -6.95 -8.56
CA LEU A 73 -8.46 -5.59 -8.04
C LEU A 73 -8.43 -5.52 -6.50
N PRO A 74 -9.25 -6.31 -5.75
CA PRO A 74 -9.13 -6.35 -4.30
C PRO A 74 -7.74 -6.76 -3.82
N THR A 75 -7.12 -7.72 -4.51
CA THR A 75 -5.76 -8.18 -4.20
C THR A 75 -4.74 -7.06 -4.40
N ALA A 76 -4.86 -6.26 -5.46
CA ALA A 76 -3.99 -5.12 -5.70
C ALA A 76 -4.16 -4.03 -4.62
N PHE A 77 -5.38 -3.78 -4.14
CA PHE A 77 -5.62 -2.87 -3.00
C PHE A 77 -4.96 -3.38 -1.73
N ASP A 78 -5.14 -4.67 -1.39
CA ASP A 78 -4.52 -5.29 -0.21
C ASP A 78 -2.98 -5.22 -0.29
N GLN A 79 -2.39 -5.56 -1.43
CA GLN A 79 -0.93 -5.50 -1.64
C GLN A 79 -0.39 -4.06 -1.56
N THR A 80 -1.14 -3.09 -2.08
CA THR A 80 -0.75 -1.67 -2.01
C THR A 80 -0.80 -1.19 -0.57
N ALA A 81 -1.86 -1.51 0.17
CA ALA A 81 -1.96 -1.22 1.60
C ALA A 81 -0.80 -1.82 2.39
N ASP A 82 -0.47 -3.09 2.16
CA ASP A 82 0.62 -3.78 2.86
C ASP A 82 1.98 -3.13 2.58
N ARG A 83 2.27 -2.79 1.31
CA ARG A 83 3.50 -2.08 0.93
C ARG A 83 3.59 -0.70 1.56
N THR A 84 2.50 0.06 1.57
CA THR A 84 2.47 1.39 2.20
C THR A 84 2.67 1.31 3.71
N LEU A 85 2.09 0.31 4.39
CA LEU A 85 2.36 0.06 5.82
C LEU A 85 3.81 -0.33 6.08
N GLN A 86 4.38 -1.20 5.23
CA GLN A 86 5.78 -1.59 5.36
C GLN A 86 6.71 -0.37 5.19
N MET A 87 6.40 0.50 4.23
CA MET A 87 7.17 1.71 3.99
C MET A 87 7.09 2.69 5.17
N SER A 88 5.90 2.89 5.74
CA SER A 88 5.69 3.66 6.97
C SER A 88 6.58 3.16 8.13
N ARG A 89 6.59 1.84 8.38
CA ARG A 89 7.42 1.24 9.44
C ARG A 89 8.92 1.44 9.19
N ASN A 90 9.37 1.27 7.95
CA ASN A 90 10.77 1.45 7.59
C ASN A 90 11.23 2.90 7.79
N TYR A 91 10.38 3.89 7.48
CA TYR A 91 10.68 5.29 7.75
C TYR A 91 10.76 5.57 9.25
N GLY A 92 9.79 5.10 10.04
CA GLY A 92 9.83 5.26 11.50
C GLY A 92 11.11 4.68 12.13
N ASN A 93 11.49 3.46 11.75
CA ASN A 93 12.73 2.83 12.23
C ASN A 93 13.99 3.60 11.79
N SER A 94 13.99 4.16 10.57
CA SER A 94 15.12 4.93 10.06
C SER A 94 15.25 6.28 10.75
N GLU A 95 14.13 6.90 11.10
CA GLU A 95 14.08 8.16 11.85
C GLU A 95 14.53 7.95 13.30
N GLU A 96 14.09 6.87 13.96
CA GLU A 96 14.54 6.51 15.31
C GLU A 96 16.06 6.26 15.34
N TYR A 97 16.59 5.52 14.36
CA TYR A 97 18.03 5.31 14.22
C TYR A 97 18.79 6.63 13.95
N ALA A 98 18.24 7.52 13.13
CA ALA A 98 18.84 8.82 12.88
C ALA A 98 18.84 9.73 14.12
N ILE A 99 17.78 9.68 14.94
CA ILE A 99 17.69 10.39 16.23
C ILE A 99 18.74 9.83 17.21
N ASP A 100 18.89 8.51 17.32
CA ASP A 100 19.87 7.87 18.21
C ASP A 100 21.32 8.23 17.81
N VAL A 101 21.63 8.13 16.51
CA VAL A 101 22.96 8.49 15.99
C VAL A 101 23.24 9.99 16.14
N SER A 102 22.28 10.87 15.88
CA SER A 102 22.47 12.33 16.03
C SER A 102 22.58 12.74 17.51
N GLY A 103 21.79 12.14 18.41
CA GLY A 103 21.92 12.34 19.85
C GLY A 103 23.28 11.87 20.40
N GLY A 104 23.85 10.80 19.82
CA GLY A 104 25.21 10.35 20.12
C GLY A 104 26.32 11.24 19.57
N LEU A 105 26.06 11.99 18.49
CA LEU A 105 27.01 12.95 17.91
C LEU A 105 27.03 14.28 18.67
N ASP A 106 25.92 14.69 19.29
CA ASP A 106 25.85 15.89 20.14
C ASP A 106 26.53 15.71 21.51
N HIS A 107 26.84 14.46 21.90
CA HIS A 107 27.56 14.11 23.12
C HIS A 107 29.03 13.71 22.91
N ARG A 108 29.60 13.94 21.72
CA ARG A 108 31.05 13.80 21.50
C ARG A 108 31.76 15.10 21.91
N PRO A 109 32.66 15.10 22.91
CA PRO A 109 33.63 16.19 23.05
C PRO A 109 34.43 16.22 21.75
N GLY A 110 34.28 17.30 20.97
CA GLY A 110 34.92 17.43 19.67
C GLY A 110 36.43 17.24 19.75
N PRO A 111 37.07 16.60 18.75
CA PRO A 111 38.51 16.51 18.68
C PRO A 111 39.09 17.87 18.28
N GLY A 112 39.69 18.57 19.25
CA GLY A 112 40.65 19.65 18.98
C GLY A 112 40.17 21.06 19.33
N GLY A 113 40.62 21.54 20.48
CA GLY A 113 40.70 22.96 20.83
C GLY A 113 41.90 23.17 21.74
N GLY A 114 43.08 23.31 21.15
CA GLY A 114 44.29 23.68 21.88
C GLY A 114 44.13 25.05 22.53
N GLY A 115 44.45 25.13 23.82
CA GLY A 115 44.54 26.37 24.58
C GLY A 115 45.57 26.19 25.67
N GLY A 116 46.74 26.81 25.48
CA GLY A 116 47.90 26.68 26.35
C GLY A 116 47.66 27.21 27.77
N GLY A 117 48.24 26.51 28.74
CA GLY A 117 48.40 26.96 30.12
C GLY A 117 49.82 26.66 30.57
N GLY A 118 50.74 27.56 30.25
CA GLY A 118 52.08 27.55 30.83
C GLY A 118 52.03 27.93 32.31
N GLY A 119 52.94 27.37 33.10
CA GLY A 119 53.16 27.81 34.47
C GLY A 119 53.77 26.73 35.35
N GLY A 120 55.08 26.49 35.19
CA GLY A 120 55.84 25.80 36.22
C GLY A 120 56.00 26.69 37.46
N ARG A 121 56.20 26.07 38.62
CA ARG A 121 57.36 26.25 39.52
C ARG A 121 57.22 25.32 40.73
N TYR A 122 58.38 24.78 41.09
CA TYR A 122 58.88 24.28 42.38
C TYR A 122 57.96 24.40 43.60
#